data_AF-A0A8J2I223-F1
#
_entry.id   AF-A0A8J2I223-F1
#
_cell.length_a   1.000
_cell.length_b   1.000
_cell.length_c   1.000
_cell.angle_alpha   90.00
_cell.angle_beta   90.00
_cell.angle_gamma   90.00
#
_symmetry.space_group_name_H-M   'P 1'
#
loop_
_entity.id
_entity.type
_entity.pdbx_description
1 polymer ?
#
loop_
_entity_poly.entity_id
_entity_poly.type
_entity_poly.pdbx_seq_one_letter_code
_entity_poly.pdbx_strand_id
1 'polypeptide(L)'
;MAPTTGSFSLGNGVASQPKKVAYFYDSDVGNYAYVAGHPMKPHRIRMAHSLIMNYGLYTKMEIYRAKPASKYEMTQFHTDEYIEFLHKVTPDNMESFTREQSKYNVGDDCPVFDGLFEFCGISAGGTMEGAARLNRGKCDVAVNWAGGLHHAKKSEASGFCYVNDIVLGIIELLRYKQRVLYIDIDVHHGDGVEEAFYTTDRVMTVSFHKYGEYFPGTGELRDIGVGSGKNYAVNFPLRDGITDDTYRDIFEPVIQAVMTYYGPEAIVLQCGGDSLSGDRLGCFNLSMNGHANCVKYVKSFGVPVIVLGGGGYTMRNVARTWAYETGELVSTKMSKQLPFNDYYEYFAPDYELDVRPSNMENANSHDYLHKIKSAVIDNIRRTGKPSVEAFTNIPDAPPNLYRAADSDAEDEEEDLDADENKDVRKTQLSQDKQIAHDGEMYDESDDEDYKNSLGVRAQPGTKKKRNITDFPNPNAAPADDLDGMEEINGESAVSTRQASAAVKSRTQTPATGEQEADEDGDINMDAPPAAPAPADDSAQSQSPAGGVVTPPESPPTAPTAMAPTSAPTADVEMEGNDDKEEIAASKEEGQAERDSENVKGEVRTEVAKD
;
A
#
# COMPACT_ATOMS: atom_id res chain seq x y z
N MET A 1 -5.52 49.96 -19.93
CA MET A 1 -4.61 49.48 -18.87
C MET A 1 -5.03 48.06 -18.54
N ALA A 2 -4.31 47.08 -19.08
CA ALA A 2 -4.53 45.66 -18.87
C ALA A 2 -3.43 45.14 -17.93
N PRO A 3 -3.73 44.30 -16.92
CA PRO A 3 -2.70 43.77 -16.05
C PRO A 3 -1.96 42.63 -16.77
N THR A 4 -0.64 42.78 -16.86
CA THR A 4 0.31 41.81 -17.40
C THR A 4 0.38 40.56 -16.53
N THR A 5 0.18 39.40 -17.15
CA THR A 5 0.36 38.06 -16.58
C THR A 5 1.86 37.77 -16.41
N GLY A 6 2.29 37.54 -15.16
CA GLY A 6 3.65 37.11 -14.85
C GLY A 6 3.87 35.64 -15.20
N SER A 7 4.83 35.37 -16.09
CA SER A 7 5.34 34.02 -16.35
C SER A 7 6.32 33.64 -15.25
N PHE A 8 6.06 32.55 -14.52
CA PHE A 8 7.06 31.89 -13.70
C PHE A 8 7.90 30.97 -14.58
N SER A 9 9.20 31.28 -14.69
CA SER A 9 10.21 30.44 -15.35
C SER A 9 10.95 29.58 -14.29
N LEU A 10 11.22 28.33 -14.66
CA LEU A 10 11.69 27.21 -13.86
C LEU A 10 13.02 27.47 -13.11
N GLY A 11 13.07 27.03 -11.85
CA GLY A 11 14.35 26.82 -11.15
C GLY A 11 15.06 25.59 -11.69
N ASN A 12 16.37 25.73 -11.96
CA ASN A 12 17.24 24.68 -12.46
C ASN A 12 17.21 23.41 -11.60
N GLY A 13 17.02 22.27 -12.27
CA GLY A 13 16.86 20.96 -11.66
C GLY A 13 18.12 20.43 -10.97
N VAL A 14 17.94 20.03 -9.72
CA VAL A 14 18.57 18.80 -9.24
C VAL A 14 17.93 17.68 -10.05
N ALA A 15 18.73 16.89 -10.78
CA ALA A 15 18.23 15.71 -11.44
C ALA A 15 17.58 14.81 -10.37
N SER A 16 16.24 14.77 -10.34
CA SER A 16 15.48 13.87 -9.48
C SER A 16 16.03 12.47 -9.72
N GLN A 17 16.60 11.85 -8.68
CA GLN A 17 16.91 10.44 -8.73
C GLN A 17 15.64 9.70 -9.19
N PRO A 18 15.76 8.67 -10.07
CA PRO A 18 14.60 7.92 -10.51
C PRO A 18 13.93 7.32 -9.27
N LYS A 19 12.63 7.58 -9.10
CA LYS A 19 11.86 7.05 -7.97
C LYS A 19 11.97 5.53 -7.94
N LYS A 20 12.30 4.98 -6.77
CA LYS A 20 12.42 3.53 -6.56
C LYS A 20 11.04 2.92 -6.43
N VAL A 21 10.70 2.02 -7.36
CA VAL A 21 9.42 1.30 -7.38
C VAL A 21 9.64 -0.13 -6.90
N ALA A 22 8.91 -0.53 -5.86
CA ALA A 22 8.81 -1.91 -5.40
C ALA A 22 7.46 -2.50 -5.85
N TYR A 23 7.46 -3.68 -6.44
CA TYR A 23 6.28 -4.36 -6.96
C TYR A 23 6.11 -5.72 -6.31
N PHE A 24 4.95 -5.98 -5.72
CA PHE A 24 4.65 -7.20 -4.98
C PHE A 24 3.77 -8.12 -5.80
N TYR A 25 4.22 -9.37 -5.95
CA TYR A 25 3.49 -10.40 -6.66
C TYR A 25 3.82 -11.78 -6.10
N ASP A 26 2.78 -12.57 -5.84
CA ASP A 26 2.87 -13.99 -5.57
C ASP A 26 2.25 -14.75 -6.74
N SER A 27 2.96 -15.76 -7.25
CA SER A 27 2.49 -16.58 -8.36
C SER A 27 1.18 -17.30 -8.06
N ASP A 28 0.91 -17.61 -6.79
CA ASP A 28 -0.25 -18.40 -6.37
C ASP A 28 -1.55 -17.58 -6.40
N VAL A 29 -1.48 -16.25 -6.34
CA VAL A 29 -2.66 -15.36 -6.28
C VAL A 29 -3.64 -15.59 -7.44
N GLY A 30 -3.12 -15.89 -8.63
CA GLY A 30 -3.93 -16.11 -9.83
C GLY A 30 -4.56 -17.50 -9.93
N ASN A 31 -4.25 -18.40 -9.01
CA ASN A 31 -4.81 -19.76 -8.95
C ASN A 31 -6.05 -19.84 -8.06
N TYR A 32 -6.22 -18.93 -7.10
CA TYR A 32 -7.42 -18.89 -6.27
C TYR A 32 -8.64 -18.52 -7.12
N ALA A 33 -9.72 -19.26 -6.91
CA ALA A 33 -10.95 -19.08 -7.63
C ALA A 33 -12.10 -18.97 -6.63
N TYR A 34 -12.85 -17.88 -6.75
CA TYR A 34 -14.18 -17.80 -6.15
C TYR A 34 -15.08 -18.85 -6.83
N VAL A 35 -16.25 -19.09 -6.24
CA VAL A 35 -17.20 -20.08 -6.75
C VAL A 35 -17.62 -19.82 -8.21
N ALA A 36 -18.05 -20.87 -8.90
CA ALA A 36 -18.43 -20.79 -10.30
C ALA A 36 -19.50 -19.70 -10.54
N GLY A 37 -19.28 -18.86 -11.56
CA GLY A 37 -20.17 -17.74 -11.90
C GLY A 37 -19.87 -16.43 -11.19
N HIS A 38 -19.06 -16.45 -10.12
CA HIS A 38 -18.71 -15.25 -9.36
C HIS A 38 -17.93 -14.22 -10.21
N PRO A 39 -18.21 -12.91 -10.07
CA PRO A 39 -17.57 -11.87 -10.88
C PRO A 39 -16.11 -11.62 -10.51
N MET A 40 -15.74 -11.71 -9.22
CA MET A 40 -14.35 -11.58 -8.76
C MET A 40 -13.49 -12.73 -9.28
N LYS A 41 -12.46 -12.40 -10.05
CA LYS A 41 -11.52 -13.37 -10.63
C LYS A 41 -10.07 -12.95 -10.35
N PRO A 42 -9.42 -13.52 -9.32
CA PRO A 42 -8.01 -13.22 -9.00
C PRO A 42 -7.05 -13.42 -10.17
N HIS A 43 -7.42 -14.27 -11.15
CA HIS A 43 -6.67 -14.47 -12.39
C HIS A 43 -6.30 -13.16 -13.13
N ARG A 44 -7.10 -12.09 -13.01
CA ARG A 44 -6.79 -10.76 -13.58
C ARG A 44 -5.44 -10.19 -13.10
N ILE A 45 -5.02 -10.52 -11.87
CA ILE A 45 -3.73 -10.10 -11.31
C ILE A 45 -2.58 -10.79 -12.05
N ARG A 46 -2.73 -12.09 -12.36
CA ARG A 46 -1.74 -12.84 -13.16
C ARG A 46 -1.69 -12.33 -14.60
N MET A 47 -2.83 -11.98 -15.19
CA MET A 47 -2.85 -11.36 -16.53
C MET A 47 -2.10 -10.02 -16.55
N ALA A 48 -2.34 -9.16 -15.55
CA ALA A 48 -1.63 -7.89 -15.39
C ALA A 48 -0.12 -8.12 -15.22
N HIS A 49 0.27 -9.08 -14.36
CA HIS A 49 1.67 -9.46 -14.17
C HIS A 49 2.33 -9.91 -15.48
N SER A 50 1.66 -10.77 -16.25
CA SER A 50 2.18 -11.24 -17.55
C SER A 50 2.42 -10.08 -18.52
N LEU A 51 1.51 -9.09 -18.60
CA LEU A 51 1.74 -7.89 -19.40
C LEU A 51 2.92 -7.07 -18.90
N ILE A 52 3.01 -6.82 -17.59
CA ILE A 52 4.11 -6.06 -16.97
C ILE A 52 5.48 -6.70 -17.31
N MET A 53 5.56 -8.03 -17.27
CA MET A 53 6.78 -8.77 -17.62
C MET A 53 7.11 -8.65 -19.12
N ASN A 54 6.12 -8.86 -19.99
CA ASN A 54 6.33 -8.86 -21.45
C ASN A 54 6.56 -7.45 -22.04
N TYR A 55 6.11 -6.39 -21.36
CA TYR A 55 6.50 -5.01 -21.67
C TYR A 55 7.89 -4.63 -21.17
N GLY A 56 8.59 -5.51 -20.46
CA GLY A 56 9.94 -5.26 -19.94
C GLY A 56 9.99 -4.32 -18.73
N LEU A 57 8.84 -4.02 -18.09
CA LEU A 57 8.77 -3.08 -16.97
C LEU A 57 9.53 -3.59 -15.73
N TYR A 58 9.67 -4.91 -15.59
CA TYR A 58 10.43 -5.55 -14.52
C TYR A 58 11.90 -5.09 -14.43
N THR A 59 12.46 -4.58 -15.53
CA THR A 59 13.84 -4.06 -15.55
C THR A 59 14.00 -2.72 -14.84
N LYS A 60 12.90 -2.04 -14.50
CA LYS A 60 12.86 -0.69 -13.93
C LYS A 60 12.26 -0.62 -12.52
N MET A 61 11.98 -1.77 -11.93
CA MET A 61 11.41 -1.90 -10.59
C MET A 61 11.92 -3.15 -9.90
N GLU A 62 11.86 -3.16 -8.58
CA GLU A 62 12.23 -4.32 -7.78
C GLU A 62 11.00 -5.19 -7.53
N ILE A 63 11.03 -6.45 -7.96
CA ILE A 63 9.93 -7.40 -7.77
C ILE A 63 10.16 -8.21 -6.50
N TYR A 64 9.14 -8.24 -5.64
CA TYR A 64 9.15 -8.93 -4.36
C TYR A 64 8.02 -9.95 -4.27
N ARG A 65 8.34 -11.09 -3.65
CA ARG A 65 7.33 -12.00 -3.11
C ARG A 65 7.24 -11.74 -1.60
N ALA A 66 6.20 -11.05 -1.17
CA ALA A 66 5.97 -10.83 0.26
C ALA A 66 5.61 -12.15 0.96
N LYS A 67 5.93 -12.25 2.25
CA LYS A 67 5.41 -13.35 3.06
C LYS A 67 3.91 -13.13 3.26
N PRO A 68 3.06 -14.16 3.12
CA PRO A 68 1.66 -14.04 3.47
C PRO A 68 1.49 -13.55 4.91
N ALA A 69 0.58 -12.60 5.14
CA ALA A 69 0.30 -12.07 6.46
C ALA A 69 -0.16 -13.18 7.41
N SER A 70 0.40 -13.17 8.61
CA SER A 70 -0.01 -14.07 9.68
C SER A 70 -1.33 -13.63 10.31
N LYS A 71 -1.99 -14.54 11.02
CA LYS A 71 -3.19 -14.23 11.81
C LYS A 71 -2.97 -13.03 12.74
N TYR A 72 -1.83 -13.01 13.44
CA TYR A 72 -1.49 -11.98 14.41
C TYR A 72 -1.29 -10.61 13.77
N GLU A 73 -0.86 -10.57 12.51
CA GLU A 73 -0.78 -9.33 11.75
C GLU A 73 -2.17 -8.85 11.32
N MET A 74 -3.04 -9.77 10.87
CA MET A 74 -4.42 -9.44 10.50
C MET A 74 -5.25 -8.93 11.69
N THR A 75 -5.00 -9.44 12.90
CA THR A 75 -5.71 -9.01 14.12
C THR A 75 -5.25 -7.65 14.68
N GLN A 76 -4.30 -6.98 14.03
CA GLN A 76 -4.02 -5.57 14.34
C GLN A 76 -5.23 -4.66 14.06
N PHE A 77 -6.09 -5.06 13.12
CA PHE A 77 -7.37 -4.39 12.85
C PHE A 77 -8.56 -5.29 13.13
N HIS A 78 -8.57 -6.50 12.55
CA HIS A 78 -9.71 -7.40 12.63
C HIS A 78 -9.84 -8.04 14.01
N THR A 79 -11.05 -8.51 14.36
CA THR A 79 -11.24 -9.26 15.60
C THR A 79 -10.60 -10.64 15.53
N ASP A 80 -10.06 -11.11 16.67
CA ASP A 80 -9.44 -12.42 16.80
C ASP A 80 -10.40 -13.55 16.39
N GLU A 81 -11.67 -13.46 16.78
CA GLU A 81 -12.67 -14.49 16.45
C GLU A 81 -13.01 -14.53 14.96
N TYR A 82 -12.95 -13.41 14.26
CA TYR A 82 -13.21 -13.34 12.82
C TYR A 82 -12.04 -13.96 12.03
N ILE A 83 -10.81 -13.56 12.34
CA ILE A 83 -9.61 -14.12 11.69
C ILE A 83 -9.44 -15.60 11.99
N GLU A 84 -9.74 -16.03 13.21
CA GLU A 84 -9.70 -17.45 13.57
C GLU A 84 -10.76 -18.27 12.81
N PHE A 85 -11.94 -17.69 12.56
CA PHE A 85 -12.94 -18.30 11.68
C PHE A 85 -12.43 -18.41 10.24
N LEU A 86 -11.93 -17.32 9.64
CA LEU A 86 -11.41 -17.33 8.26
C LEU A 86 -10.29 -18.36 8.06
N HIS A 87 -9.44 -18.56 9.08
CA HIS A 87 -8.38 -19.56 9.01
C HIS A 87 -8.88 -21.01 9.14
N LYS A 88 -10.02 -21.23 9.82
CA LYS A 88 -10.54 -22.58 10.06
C LYS A 88 -11.54 -23.02 9.00
N VAL A 89 -12.26 -22.08 8.42
CA VAL A 89 -13.33 -22.38 7.46
C VAL A 89 -12.73 -22.88 6.15
N THR A 90 -13.26 -24.00 5.67
CA THR A 90 -12.92 -24.63 4.40
C THR A 90 -14.20 -25.10 3.73
N PRO A 91 -14.21 -25.35 2.42
CA PRO A 91 -15.39 -25.91 1.76
C PRO A 91 -15.88 -27.23 2.39
N ASP A 92 -14.96 -28.06 2.90
CA ASP A 92 -15.29 -29.34 3.53
C ASP A 92 -16.01 -29.23 4.88
N ASN A 93 -15.80 -28.13 5.61
CA ASN A 93 -16.33 -27.95 6.97
C ASN A 93 -17.34 -26.81 7.10
N MET A 94 -17.69 -26.13 5.99
CA MET A 94 -18.54 -24.94 6.01
C MET A 94 -19.90 -25.18 6.68
N GLU A 95 -20.52 -26.35 6.52
CA GLU A 95 -21.80 -26.69 7.17
C GLU A 95 -21.72 -26.62 8.70
N SER A 96 -20.55 -26.95 9.28
CA SER A 96 -20.31 -26.88 10.73
C SER A 96 -20.18 -25.44 11.24
N PHE A 97 -19.93 -24.48 10.35
CA PHE A 97 -19.76 -23.06 10.66
C PHE A 97 -20.93 -22.19 10.19
N THR A 98 -22.12 -22.75 10.00
CA THR A 98 -23.30 -22.01 9.48
C THR A 98 -23.62 -20.75 10.30
N ARG A 99 -23.48 -20.81 11.63
CA ARG A 99 -23.75 -19.66 12.51
C ARG A 99 -22.69 -18.56 12.34
N GLU A 100 -21.43 -18.94 12.27
CA GLU A 100 -20.30 -18.05 12.08
C GLU A 100 -20.34 -17.40 10.68
N GLN A 101 -20.69 -18.16 9.65
CA GLN A 101 -20.93 -17.67 8.29
C GLN A 101 -21.96 -16.53 8.27
N SER A 102 -23.12 -16.73 8.89
CA SER A 102 -24.14 -15.67 8.99
C SER A 102 -23.67 -14.49 9.84
N LYS A 103 -22.95 -14.74 10.93
CA LYS A 103 -22.43 -13.68 11.81
C LYS A 103 -21.40 -12.79 11.12
N TYR A 104 -20.54 -13.38 10.29
CA TYR A 104 -19.41 -12.72 9.66
C TYR A 104 -19.63 -12.39 8.19
N ASN A 105 -20.87 -12.52 7.72
CA ASN A 105 -21.30 -12.23 6.36
C ASN A 105 -20.47 -12.97 5.29
N VAL A 106 -20.14 -14.24 5.55
CA VAL A 106 -19.46 -15.15 4.62
C VAL A 106 -20.47 -16.16 4.11
N GLY A 107 -20.70 -16.19 2.80
CA GLY A 107 -21.74 -17.01 2.16
C GLY A 107 -21.99 -16.60 0.72
N ASP A 108 -22.98 -15.74 0.51
CA ASP A 108 -23.52 -15.37 -0.82
C ASP A 108 -22.49 -14.60 -1.66
N ASP A 109 -22.36 -13.29 -1.43
CA ASP A 109 -21.38 -12.45 -2.12
C ASP A 109 -19.94 -12.79 -1.69
N CYS A 110 -19.72 -13.25 -0.46
CA CYS A 110 -18.39 -13.58 0.06
C CYS A 110 -18.28 -15.10 0.31
N PRO A 111 -18.13 -15.93 -0.74
CA PRO A 111 -18.18 -17.39 -0.61
C PRO A 111 -16.93 -17.99 0.06
N VAL A 112 -17.12 -19.13 0.72
CA VAL A 112 -16.00 -19.98 1.14
C VAL A 112 -15.43 -20.69 -0.09
N PHE A 113 -14.12 -20.64 -0.28
CA PHE A 113 -13.41 -21.36 -1.35
C PHE A 113 -12.07 -21.90 -0.84
N ASP A 114 -11.50 -22.85 -1.58
CA ASP A 114 -10.22 -23.46 -1.24
C ASP A 114 -9.09 -22.44 -1.24
N GLY A 115 -8.40 -22.34 -0.10
CA GLY A 115 -7.29 -21.40 0.06
C GLY A 115 -7.70 -19.95 0.33
N LEU A 116 -8.93 -19.72 0.80
CA LEU A 116 -9.44 -18.40 1.18
C LEU A 116 -8.47 -17.63 2.10
N PHE A 117 -7.98 -18.27 3.16
CA PHE A 117 -7.11 -17.62 4.14
C PHE A 117 -5.75 -17.24 3.53
N GLU A 118 -5.18 -18.11 2.70
CA GLU A 118 -3.93 -17.87 1.99
C GLU A 118 -4.06 -16.74 0.98
N PHE A 119 -5.19 -16.65 0.26
CA PHE A 119 -5.51 -15.53 -0.62
C PHE A 119 -5.51 -14.20 0.15
N CYS A 120 -6.18 -14.15 1.31
CA CYS A 120 -6.16 -12.99 2.20
C CYS A 120 -4.75 -12.66 2.69
N GLY A 121 -3.96 -13.69 3.04
CA GLY A 121 -2.58 -13.55 3.49
C GLY A 121 -1.67 -12.93 2.44
N ILE A 122 -1.76 -13.36 1.17
CA ILE A 122 -0.97 -12.80 0.07
C ILE A 122 -1.32 -11.32 -0.14
N SER A 123 -2.62 -11.00 -0.18
CA SER A 123 -3.12 -9.63 -0.37
C SER A 123 -2.62 -8.70 0.74
N ALA A 124 -2.87 -9.05 2.00
CA ALA A 124 -2.44 -8.27 3.16
C ALA A 124 -0.91 -8.19 3.30
N GLY A 125 -0.20 -9.29 3.09
CA GLY A 125 1.26 -9.35 3.20
C GLY A 125 1.97 -8.42 2.22
N GLY A 126 1.49 -8.35 0.97
CA GLY A 126 2.02 -7.42 -0.03
C GLY A 126 1.86 -5.96 0.38
N THR A 127 0.68 -5.58 0.87
CA THR A 127 0.38 -4.20 1.30
C THR A 127 1.17 -3.81 2.55
N MET A 128 1.25 -4.70 3.55
CA MET A 128 2.01 -4.46 4.78
C MET A 128 3.52 -4.36 4.55
N GLU A 129 4.11 -5.25 3.75
CA GLU A 129 5.54 -5.16 3.42
C GLU A 129 5.83 -3.89 2.58
N GLY A 130 4.93 -3.53 1.67
CA GLY A 130 5.02 -2.26 0.93
C GLY A 130 5.05 -1.05 1.86
N ALA A 131 4.14 -0.98 2.83
CA ALA A 131 4.12 0.06 3.85
C ALA A 131 5.40 0.09 4.69
N ALA A 132 5.87 -1.08 5.16
CA ALA A 132 7.10 -1.19 5.93
C ALA A 132 8.34 -0.71 5.15
N ARG A 133 8.40 -0.97 3.83
CA ARG A 133 9.50 -0.50 2.97
C ARG A 133 9.46 1.01 2.75
N LEU A 134 8.27 1.60 2.58
CA LEU A 134 8.11 3.05 2.49
C LEU A 134 8.55 3.73 3.80
N ASN A 135 8.13 3.21 4.95
CA ASN A 135 8.54 3.72 6.27
C ASN A 135 10.06 3.68 6.46
N ARG A 136 10.73 2.64 5.95
CA ARG A 136 12.18 2.47 6.01
C ARG A 136 12.95 3.22 4.91
N GLY A 137 12.27 4.00 4.06
CA GLY A 137 12.91 4.73 2.95
C GLY A 137 13.54 3.81 1.88
N LYS A 138 13.09 2.56 1.77
CA LYS A 138 13.63 1.57 0.81
C LYS A 138 13.03 1.69 -0.58
N CYS A 139 11.87 2.32 -0.70
CA CYS A 139 11.24 2.68 -1.97
C CYS A 139 10.45 3.98 -1.83
N ASP A 140 10.15 4.61 -2.96
CA ASP A 140 9.28 5.80 -3.04
C ASP A 140 7.85 5.40 -3.43
N VAL A 141 7.72 4.29 -4.16
CA VAL A 141 6.44 3.72 -4.59
C VAL A 141 6.44 2.23 -4.27
N ALA A 142 5.36 1.74 -3.67
CA ALA A 142 5.07 0.31 -3.49
C ALA A 142 3.80 -0.05 -4.27
N VAL A 143 3.82 -1.13 -5.05
CA VAL A 143 2.68 -1.56 -5.88
C VAL A 143 2.26 -2.96 -5.48
N ASN A 144 0.98 -3.15 -5.13
CA ASN A 144 0.39 -4.45 -4.85
C ASN A 144 -1.00 -4.57 -5.50
N TRP A 145 -1.05 -5.11 -6.73
CA TRP A 145 -2.31 -5.30 -7.45
C TRP A 145 -3.22 -6.39 -6.85
N ALA A 146 -2.70 -7.22 -5.95
CA ALA A 146 -3.51 -8.19 -5.21
C ALA A 146 -4.24 -7.57 -3.99
N GLY A 147 -3.82 -6.37 -3.58
CA GLY A 147 -4.44 -5.59 -2.51
C GLY A 147 -5.60 -4.73 -2.98
N GLY A 148 -6.07 -3.85 -2.09
CA GLY A 148 -7.14 -2.89 -2.38
C GLY A 148 -8.54 -3.39 -2.01
N LEU A 149 -8.64 -4.36 -1.09
CA LEU A 149 -9.92 -4.97 -0.68
C LEU A 149 -10.63 -4.08 0.36
N HIS A 150 -11.16 -2.95 -0.12
CA HIS A 150 -11.62 -1.84 0.72
C HIS A 150 -12.94 -2.05 1.49
N HIS A 151 -13.75 -3.07 1.14
CA HIS A 151 -15.07 -3.28 1.76
C HIS A 151 -15.01 -4.09 3.06
N ALA A 152 -13.92 -4.82 3.30
CA ALA A 152 -13.79 -5.67 4.48
C ALA A 152 -13.89 -4.84 5.76
N LYS A 153 -14.74 -5.29 6.70
CA LYS A 153 -15.00 -4.61 7.97
C LYS A 153 -14.14 -5.21 9.08
N LYS A 154 -14.22 -4.61 10.27
CA LYS A 154 -13.47 -5.10 11.44
C LYS A 154 -13.80 -6.56 11.81
N SER A 155 -15.06 -6.96 11.64
CA SER A 155 -15.56 -8.26 12.12
C SER A 155 -16.43 -9.00 11.10
N GLU A 156 -16.47 -8.58 9.84
CA GLU A 156 -17.27 -9.24 8.81
C GLU A 156 -16.69 -9.01 7.41
N ALA A 157 -16.97 -9.95 6.51
CA ALA A 157 -16.69 -9.80 5.09
C ALA A 157 -17.77 -8.92 4.43
N SER A 158 -17.43 -8.25 3.35
CA SER A 158 -18.38 -7.47 2.56
C SER A 158 -17.83 -7.22 1.17
N GLY A 159 -18.70 -7.18 0.14
CA GLY A 159 -18.30 -6.81 -1.22
C GLY A 159 -17.08 -7.56 -1.75
N PHE A 160 -17.07 -8.89 -1.62
CA PHE A 160 -15.97 -9.79 -2.01
C PHE A 160 -14.69 -9.69 -1.16
N CYS A 161 -14.67 -8.83 -0.15
CA CYS A 161 -13.51 -8.52 0.68
C CYS A 161 -13.63 -9.18 2.06
N TYR A 162 -12.59 -9.90 2.49
CA TYR A 162 -12.55 -10.58 3.79
C TYR A 162 -11.59 -9.88 4.76
N VAL A 163 -10.36 -9.61 4.33
CA VAL A 163 -9.35 -8.90 5.12
C VAL A 163 -9.08 -7.55 4.46
N ASN A 164 -9.11 -6.49 5.24
CA ASN A 164 -8.86 -5.13 4.78
C ASN A 164 -7.34 -4.86 4.79
N ASP A 165 -6.67 -5.25 3.72
CA ASP A 165 -5.23 -5.05 3.55
C ASP A 165 -4.82 -3.57 3.61
N ILE A 166 -5.71 -2.69 3.14
CA ILE A 166 -5.51 -1.24 3.11
C ILE A 166 -5.40 -0.69 4.53
N VAL A 167 -6.34 -1.05 5.41
CA VAL A 167 -6.33 -0.60 6.81
C VAL A 167 -5.07 -1.09 7.53
N LEU A 168 -4.67 -2.35 7.30
CA LEU A 168 -3.43 -2.90 7.87
C LEU A 168 -2.19 -2.15 7.35
N GLY A 169 -2.14 -1.83 6.06
CA GLY A 169 -1.07 -1.02 5.47
C GLY A 169 -1.01 0.41 6.04
N ILE A 170 -2.17 1.05 6.23
CA ILE A 170 -2.25 2.39 6.83
C ILE A 170 -1.82 2.35 8.30
N ILE A 171 -2.22 1.34 9.08
CA ILE A 171 -1.76 1.15 10.47
C ILE A 171 -0.23 1.04 10.52
N GLU A 172 0.37 0.31 9.58
CA GLU A 172 1.83 0.23 9.47
C GLU A 172 2.46 1.59 9.12
N LEU A 173 1.92 2.35 8.16
CA LEU A 173 2.39 3.71 7.85
C LEU A 173 2.29 4.65 9.06
N LEU A 174 1.19 4.58 9.82
CA LEU A 174 0.94 5.42 11.00
C LEU A 174 1.92 5.18 12.15
N ARG A 175 2.78 4.14 12.09
CA ARG A 175 3.89 3.99 13.04
C ARG A 175 4.94 5.08 12.89
N TYR A 176 5.11 5.65 11.69
CA TYR A 176 6.14 6.65 11.38
C TYR A 176 5.60 7.92 10.74
N LYS A 177 4.39 7.88 10.18
CA LYS A 177 3.75 9.00 9.48
C LYS A 177 2.67 9.63 10.35
N GLN A 178 2.69 10.94 10.53
CA GLN A 178 1.68 11.60 11.36
C GLN A 178 0.33 11.64 10.65
N ARG A 179 0.35 11.88 9.33
CA ARG A 179 -0.82 12.01 8.45
C ARG A 179 -0.69 11.13 7.21
N VAL A 180 -1.64 10.23 7.01
CA VAL A 180 -1.72 9.36 5.84
C VAL A 180 -2.96 9.70 5.04
N LEU A 181 -2.82 9.91 3.73
CA LEU A 181 -3.94 10.14 2.83
C LEU A 181 -4.32 8.82 2.14
N TYR A 182 -5.59 8.44 2.21
CA TYR A 182 -6.18 7.38 1.42
C TYR A 182 -7.00 7.98 0.28
N ILE A 183 -6.72 7.58 -0.96
CA ILE A 183 -7.47 7.97 -2.16
C ILE A 183 -8.03 6.70 -2.81
N ASP A 184 -9.32 6.74 -3.12
CA ASP A 184 -10.06 5.63 -3.68
C ASP A 184 -10.75 6.03 -4.99
N ILE A 185 -10.38 5.36 -6.09
CA ILE A 185 -10.95 5.56 -7.43
C ILE A 185 -11.73 4.33 -7.94
N ASP A 186 -12.03 3.38 -7.05
CA ASP A 186 -13.03 2.33 -7.32
C ASP A 186 -14.40 2.95 -7.59
N VAL A 187 -15.24 2.26 -8.37
CA VAL A 187 -16.61 2.74 -8.60
C VAL A 187 -17.47 2.65 -7.33
N HIS A 188 -17.12 1.77 -6.40
CA HIS A 188 -17.79 1.61 -5.11
C HIS A 188 -17.17 2.51 -4.04
N HIS A 189 -17.98 2.93 -3.08
CA HIS A 189 -17.47 3.68 -1.94
C HIS A 189 -16.53 2.81 -1.08
N GLY A 190 -15.35 3.33 -0.75
CA GLY A 190 -14.33 2.71 0.12
C GLY A 190 -14.71 2.65 1.61
N ASP A 191 -15.88 2.10 1.88
CA ASP A 191 -16.60 2.17 3.14
C ASP A 191 -15.91 1.46 4.31
N GLY A 192 -15.20 0.36 4.09
CA GLY A 192 -14.45 -0.34 5.15
C GLY A 192 -13.24 0.46 5.64
N VAL A 193 -12.54 1.16 4.73
CA VAL A 193 -11.41 2.04 5.09
C VAL A 193 -11.92 3.31 5.75
N GLU A 194 -13.00 3.91 5.23
CA GLU A 194 -13.64 5.06 5.84
C GLU A 194 -14.12 4.77 7.28
N GLU A 195 -14.82 3.65 7.49
CA GLU A 195 -15.30 3.26 8.81
C GLU A 195 -14.15 3.08 9.81
N ALA A 196 -13.06 2.43 9.38
CA ALA A 196 -11.90 2.16 10.24
C ALA A 196 -11.26 3.44 10.80
N PHE A 197 -11.30 4.54 10.04
CA PHE A 197 -10.65 5.80 10.39
C PHE A 197 -11.63 6.97 10.63
N TYR A 198 -12.94 6.70 10.69
CA TYR A 198 -14.00 7.71 10.73
C TYR A 198 -13.93 8.71 11.91
N THR A 199 -13.16 8.36 12.95
CA THR A 199 -13.03 9.11 14.21
C THR A 199 -11.66 9.77 14.41
N THR A 200 -10.72 9.63 13.47
CA THR A 200 -9.35 10.19 13.59
C THR A 200 -9.05 11.22 12.51
N ASP A 201 -8.19 12.19 12.84
CA ASP A 201 -7.61 13.19 11.93
C ASP A 201 -6.26 12.73 11.33
N ARG A 202 -5.68 11.64 11.84
CA ARG A 202 -4.41 11.09 11.35
C ARG A 202 -4.50 10.39 10.00
N VAL A 203 -5.71 10.07 9.56
CA VAL A 203 -5.98 9.51 8.24
C VAL A 203 -7.10 10.33 7.60
N MET A 204 -6.88 10.79 6.37
CA MET A 204 -7.94 11.37 5.55
C MET A 204 -8.34 10.38 4.47
N THR A 205 -9.62 10.06 4.37
CA THR A 205 -10.16 9.20 3.31
C THR A 205 -10.81 10.06 2.23
N VAL A 206 -10.50 9.80 0.97
CA VAL A 206 -11.06 10.51 -0.18
C VAL A 206 -11.57 9.49 -1.20
N SER A 207 -12.87 9.41 -1.42
CA SER A 207 -13.48 8.44 -2.34
C SER A 207 -14.33 9.12 -3.41
N PHE A 208 -14.17 8.67 -4.66
CA PHE A 208 -14.92 9.12 -5.83
C PHE A 208 -15.70 7.96 -6.43
N HIS A 209 -16.98 7.85 -6.09
CA HIS A 209 -17.75 6.62 -6.32
C HIS A 209 -19.15 6.92 -6.84
N LYS A 210 -19.80 5.91 -7.44
CA LYS A 210 -21.21 5.98 -7.77
C LYS A 210 -22.04 6.00 -6.49
N TYR A 211 -23.03 6.90 -6.45
CA TYR A 211 -23.97 7.00 -5.34
C TYR A 211 -25.42 7.07 -5.82
N GLY A 212 -26.32 6.42 -5.07
CA GLY A 212 -27.74 6.27 -5.38
C GLY A 212 -28.06 4.90 -5.98
N GLU A 213 -28.86 4.10 -5.26
CA GLU A 213 -29.22 2.71 -5.58
C GLU A 213 -28.01 1.88 -6.06
N TYR A 214 -26.91 1.93 -5.29
CA TYR A 214 -25.67 1.23 -5.61
C TYR A 214 -24.99 0.74 -4.33
N PHE A 215 -24.28 -0.38 -4.43
CA PHE A 215 -23.47 -0.91 -3.33
C PHE A 215 -22.30 0.04 -3.02
N PRO A 216 -21.90 0.26 -1.75
CA PRO A 216 -22.45 -0.31 -0.50
C PRO A 216 -23.62 0.49 0.11
N GLY A 217 -24.03 1.61 -0.51
CA GLY A 217 -25.12 2.46 -0.01
C GLY A 217 -24.70 3.56 0.98
N THR A 218 -23.39 3.69 1.24
CA THR A 218 -22.77 4.76 2.03
C THR A 218 -21.97 5.72 1.13
N GLY A 219 -21.35 6.75 1.70
CA GLY A 219 -20.53 7.71 0.95
C GLY A 219 -21.33 8.93 0.47
N GLU A 220 -22.36 9.35 1.22
CA GLU A 220 -23.08 10.58 0.88
C GLU A 220 -22.14 11.78 1.04
N LEU A 221 -22.42 12.88 0.32
CA LEU A 221 -21.73 14.17 0.51
C LEU A 221 -21.71 14.68 1.97
N ARG A 222 -22.63 14.21 2.81
CA ARG A 222 -22.75 14.59 4.23
C ARG A 222 -21.96 13.69 5.16
N ASP A 223 -21.47 12.56 4.67
CA ASP A 223 -20.60 11.65 5.42
C ASP A 223 -19.21 12.27 5.46
N ILE A 224 -18.96 13.02 6.52
CA ILE A 224 -17.74 13.83 6.70
C ILE A 224 -16.92 13.40 7.91
N GLY A 225 -17.19 12.24 8.51
CA GLY A 225 -16.52 11.80 9.74
C GLY A 225 -17.12 12.42 11.01
N VAL A 226 -16.68 11.91 12.16
CA VAL A 226 -17.21 12.29 13.48
C VAL A 226 -16.08 12.50 14.50
N GLY A 227 -16.37 13.26 15.57
CA GLY A 227 -15.36 13.55 16.60
C GLY A 227 -14.15 14.27 16.00
N SER A 228 -12.95 13.77 16.29
CA SER A 228 -11.70 14.29 15.74
C SER A 228 -11.57 14.05 14.23
N GLY A 229 -12.20 13.00 13.69
CA GLY A 229 -12.22 12.71 12.25
C GLY A 229 -13.19 13.56 11.42
N LYS A 230 -13.88 14.53 12.04
CA LYS A 230 -14.81 15.40 11.31
C LYS A 230 -14.09 16.29 10.29
N ASN A 231 -14.59 16.28 9.06
CA ASN A 231 -14.02 16.82 7.82
C ASN A 231 -12.80 16.04 7.27
N TYR A 232 -12.44 14.89 7.85
CA TYR A 232 -11.36 14.02 7.36
C TYR A 232 -11.86 12.81 6.55
N ALA A 233 -13.18 12.62 6.45
CA ALA A 233 -13.78 11.78 5.43
C ALA A 233 -14.32 12.68 4.29
N VAL A 234 -13.88 12.43 3.06
CA VAL A 234 -14.22 13.21 1.88
C VAL A 234 -14.87 12.30 0.84
N ASN A 235 -16.16 12.50 0.63
CA ASN A 235 -16.95 11.71 -0.32
C ASN A 235 -17.39 12.57 -1.51
N PHE A 236 -17.10 12.07 -2.72
CA PHE A 236 -17.55 12.66 -3.97
C PHE A 236 -18.55 11.71 -4.65
N PRO A 237 -19.85 11.82 -4.33
CA PRO A 237 -20.88 10.98 -4.94
C PRO A 237 -21.08 11.36 -6.41
N LEU A 238 -21.10 10.35 -7.27
CA LEU A 238 -21.23 10.47 -8.73
C LEU A 238 -22.42 9.69 -9.27
N ARG A 239 -22.81 10.02 -10.50
CA ARG A 239 -23.79 9.31 -11.30
C ARG A 239 -23.11 8.56 -12.45
N ASP A 240 -23.90 7.77 -13.15
CA ASP A 240 -23.47 6.94 -14.27
C ASP A 240 -22.80 7.75 -15.40
N GLY A 241 -21.89 7.08 -16.11
CA GLY A 241 -21.34 7.58 -17.36
C GLY A 241 -20.33 8.72 -17.25
N ILE A 242 -19.73 8.96 -16.08
CA ILE A 242 -18.66 9.97 -15.95
C ILE A 242 -17.52 9.67 -16.94
N THR A 243 -17.03 10.72 -17.61
CA THR A 243 -15.98 10.64 -18.63
C THR A 243 -14.65 11.18 -18.13
N ASP A 244 -13.55 10.84 -18.81
CA ASP A 244 -12.18 11.25 -18.49
C ASP A 244 -12.04 12.74 -18.16
N ASP A 245 -12.55 13.62 -19.04
CA ASP A 245 -12.44 15.07 -18.85
C ASP A 245 -13.21 15.53 -17.61
N THR A 246 -14.45 15.05 -17.43
CA THR A 246 -15.26 15.43 -16.27
C THR A 246 -14.71 14.87 -14.96
N TYR A 247 -14.09 13.69 -14.98
CA TYR A 247 -13.44 13.09 -13.82
C TYR A 247 -12.17 13.86 -13.46
N ARG A 248 -11.34 14.22 -14.45
CA ARG A 248 -10.14 15.06 -14.24
C ARG A 248 -10.51 16.41 -13.61
N ASP A 249 -11.55 17.07 -14.14
CA ASP A 249 -12.01 18.40 -13.70
C ASP A 249 -12.54 18.44 -12.25
N ILE A 250 -12.79 17.27 -11.64
CA ILE A 250 -13.14 17.14 -10.21
C ILE A 250 -11.99 16.56 -9.38
N PHE A 251 -11.27 15.55 -9.90
CA PHE A 251 -10.24 14.83 -9.17
C PHE A 251 -9.06 15.74 -8.85
N GLU A 252 -8.49 16.41 -9.86
CA GLU A 252 -7.28 17.22 -9.67
C GLU A 252 -7.51 18.39 -8.69
N PRO A 253 -8.60 19.18 -8.79
CA PRO A 253 -8.84 20.25 -7.83
C PRO A 253 -9.13 19.77 -6.40
N VAL A 254 -9.85 18.65 -6.24
CA VAL A 254 -10.14 18.09 -4.91
C VAL A 254 -8.87 17.56 -4.27
N ILE A 255 -8.08 16.76 -4.98
CA ILE A 255 -6.81 16.24 -4.47
C ILE A 255 -5.82 17.38 -4.21
N GLN A 256 -5.76 18.42 -5.07
CA GLN A 256 -4.93 19.60 -4.80
C GLN A 256 -5.32 20.28 -3.48
N ALA A 257 -6.62 20.44 -3.22
CA ALA A 257 -7.10 21.02 -1.97
C ALA A 257 -6.70 20.14 -0.78
N VAL A 258 -6.88 18.82 -0.88
CA VAL A 258 -6.45 17.86 0.15
C VAL A 258 -4.96 18.00 0.42
N MET A 259 -4.11 17.95 -0.60
CA MET A 259 -2.66 18.10 -0.43
C MET A 259 -2.28 19.43 0.22
N THR A 260 -3.01 20.51 -0.08
CA THR A 260 -2.75 21.86 0.45
C THR A 260 -3.16 22.02 1.92
N TYR A 261 -4.31 21.49 2.33
CA TYR A 261 -4.86 21.68 3.68
C TYR A 261 -4.51 20.55 4.64
N TYR A 262 -4.44 19.32 4.15
CA TYR A 262 -4.11 18.14 4.95
C TYR A 262 -2.61 17.88 5.04
N GLY A 263 -1.85 18.15 3.96
CA GLY A 263 -0.39 17.95 3.92
C GLY A 263 0.05 16.54 4.37
N PRO A 264 -0.37 15.47 3.67
CA PRO A 264 -0.03 14.09 4.06
C PRO A 264 1.45 13.77 3.84
N GLU A 265 1.98 12.84 4.64
CA GLU A 265 3.38 12.38 4.56
C GLU A 265 3.53 11.05 3.83
N ALA A 266 2.42 10.35 3.59
CA ALA A 266 2.31 9.16 2.76
C ALA A 266 0.90 9.08 2.15
N ILE A 267 0.80 8.46 0.98
CA ILE A 267 -0.47 8.25 0.26
C ILE A 267 -0.67 6.76 0.03
N VAL A 268 -1.90 6.29 0.20
CA VAL A 268 -2.36 4.99 -0.26
C VAL A 268 -3.43 5.23 -1.33
N LEU A 269 -3.15 4.82 -2.56
CA LEU A 269 -4.04 4.96 -3.71
C LEU A 269 -4.59 3.60 -4.09
N GLN A 270 -5.88 3.38 -3.88
CA GLN A 270 -6.62 2.23 -4.38
C GLN A 270 -7.01 2.52 -5.83
N CYS A 271 -6.71 1.60 -6.76
CA CYS A 271 -6.93 1.74 -8.20
C CYS A 271 -7.92 0.68 -8.71
N GLY A 272 -9.14 0.69 -8.16
CA GLY A 272 -10.23 -0.19 -8.53
C GLY A 272 -10.57 -0.11 -10.02
N GLY A 273 -10.41 -1.22 -10.73
CA GLY A 273 -10.55 -1.28 -12.19
C GLY A 273 -11.99 -1.35 -12.69
N ASP A 274 -12.99 -1.29 -11.81
CA ASP A 274 -14.42 -1.31 -12.16
C ASP A 274 -15.00 0.09 -12.44
N SER A 275 -14.25 1.16 -12.18
CA SER A 275 -14.57 2.50 -12.66
C SER A 275 -14.29 2.69 -14.17
N LEU A 276 -13.68 1.69 -14.82
CA LEU A 276 -13.40 1.66 -16.26
C LEU A 276 -14.66 1.45 -17.11
N SER A 277 -14.62 1.99 -18.32
CA SER A 277 -15.64 1.77 -19.34
C SER A 277 -15.76 0.28 -19.72
N GLY A 278 -17.00 -0.19 -19.83
CA GLY A 278 -17.30 -1.57 -20.20
C GLY A 278 -16.96 -2.60 -19.11
N ASP A 279 -16.85 -2.17 -17.86
CA ASP A 279 -16.84 -3.09 -16.73
C ASP A 279 -18.17 -3.88 -16.62
N ARG A 280 -18.15 -5.06 -15.99
CA ARG A 280 -19.34 -5.92 -15.86
C ARG A 280 -20.30 -5.48 -14.76
N LEU A 281 -19.81 -4.79 -13.72
CA LEU A 281 -20.59 -4.32 -12.57
C LEU A 281 -20.60 -2.79 -12.48
N GLY A 282 -19.48 -2.15 -12.84
CA GLY A 282 -19.35 -0.70 -12.89
C GLY A 282 -20.13 -0.07 -14.04
N CYS A 283 -20.57 1.17 -13.84
CA CYS A 283 -21.32 1.95 -14.84
C CYS A 283 -20.72 3.35 -15.07
N PHE A 284 -19.41 3.48 -14.88
CA PHE A 284 -18.65 4.64 -15.33
C PHE A 284 -18.17 4.47 -16.76
N ASN A 285 -17.61 5.53 -17.33
CA ASN A 285 -17.15 5.57 -18.71
C ASN A 285 -15.70 6.05 -18.83
N LEU A 286 -14.86 5.72 -17.86
CA LEU A 286 -13.44 6.09 -17.85
C LEU A 286 -12.65 5.24 -18.84
N SER A 287 -11.79 5.88 -19.62
CA SER A 287 -10.76 5.19 -20.39
C SER A 287 -9.59 4.79 -19.49
N MET A 288 -8.72 3.93 -20.01
CA MET A 288 -7.44 3.62 -19.37
C MET A 288 -6.61 4.89 -19.08
N ASN A 289 -6.65 5.89 -19.97
CA ASN A 289 -5.91 7.14 -19.81
C ASN A 289 -6.53 8.03 -18.74
N GLY A 290 -7.86 8.11 -18.67
CA GLY A 290 -8.57 8.86 -17.63
C GLY A 290 -8.27 8.31 -16.25
N HIS A 291 -8.29 6.98 -16.10
CA HIS A 291 -7.96 6.30 -14.84
C HIS A 291 -6.49 6.54 -14.45
N ALA A 292 -5.55 6.30 -15.38
CA ALA A 292 -4.11 6.48 -15.14
C ALA A 292 -3.71 7.96 -14.90
N ASN A 293 -4.53 8.93 -15.32
CA ASN A 293 -4.32 10.34 -14.96
C ASN A 293 -4.31 10.53 -13.44
N CYS A 294 -5.14 9.79 -12.71
CA CYS A 294 -5.20 9.84 -11.25
C CYS A 294 -3.87 9.41 -10.63
N VAL A 295 -3.33 8.27 -11.09
CA VAL A 295 -2.02 7.75 -10.65
C VAL A 295 -0.91 8.75 -10.97
N LYS A 296 -0.89 9.29 -12.18
CA LYS A 296 0.11 10.28 -12.62
C LYS A 296 0.05 11.56 -11.78
N TYR A 297 -1.16 12.05 -11.50
CA TYR A 297 -1.36 13.26 -10.71
C TYR A 297 -0.91 13.06 -9.25
N VAL A 298 -1.31 11.95 -8.63
CA VAL A 298 -0.86 11.59 -7.27
C VAL A 298 0.67 11.44 -7.20
N LYS A 299 1.27 10.76 -8.18
CA LYS A 299 2.73 10.59 -8.28
C LYS A 299 3.46 11.94 -8.37
N SER A 300 2.86 12.96 -8.97
CA SER A 300 3.48 14.28 -9.20
C SER A 300 3.81 15.04 -7.92
N PHE A 301 3.12 14.75 -6.80
CA PHE A 301 3.34 15.42 -5.52
C PHE A 301 4.64 15.03 -4.81
N GLY A 302 5.34 13.98 -5.26
CA GLY A 302 6.63 13.62 -4.66
C GLY A 302 6.55 12.91 -3.30
N VAL A 303 5.36 12.58 -2.81
CA VAL A 303 5.14 11.90 -1.52
C VAL A 303 5.26 10.38 -1.69
N PRO A 304 5.75 9.62 -0.67
CA PRO A 304 5.70 8.16 -0.65
C PRO A 304 4.29 7.61 -0.94
N VAL A 305 4.17 6.68 -1.88
CA VAL A 305 2.87 6.17 -2.36
C VAL A 305 2.82 4.64 -2.32
N ILE A 306 1.75 4.08 -1.75
CA ILE A 306 1.32 2.70 -2.02
C ILE A 306 0.23 2.75 -3.10
N VAL A 307 0.38 1.95 -4.15
CA VAL A 307 -0.64 1.75 -5.18
C VAL A 307 -1.19 0.34 -5.07
N LEU A 308 -2.51 0.23 -4.90
CA LEU A 308 -3.21 -1.03 -4.70
C LEU A 308 -4.16 -1.32 -5.86
N GLY A 309 -4.58 -2.57 -5.97
CA GLY A 309 -5.66 -2.97 -6.88
C GLY A 309 -7.03 -2.48 -6.39
N GLY A 310 -7.99 -3.40 -6.35
CA GLY A 310 -9.39 -3.09 -6.04
C GLY A 310 -10.35 -3.93 -6.86
N GLY A 311 -11.55 -3.40 -7.12
CA GLY A 311 -12.52 -3.99 -8.03
C GLY A 311 -12.04 -4.12 -9.49
N GLY A 312 -12.94 -4.52 -10.38
CA GLY A 312 -12.67 -4.70 -11.80
C GLY A 312 -13.00 -6.11 -12.30
N TYR A 313 -14.04 -6.20 -13.11
CA TYR A 313 -14.72 -7.45 -13.46
C TYR A 313 -14.67 -7.76 -14.96
N THR A 314 -14.25 -6.79 -15.78
CA THR A 314 -13.77 -7.03 -17.15
C THR A 314 -12.24 -7.27 -17.13
N MET A 315 -11.81 -8.50 -16.83
CA MET A 315 -10.41 -8.87 -16.56
C MET A 315 -9.38 -8.33 -17.57
N ARG A 316 -9.70 -8.36 -18.87
CA ARG A 316 -8.81 -7.84 -19.93
C ARG A 316 -8.55 -6.34 -19.80
N ASN A 317 -9.55 -5.56 -19.40
CA ASN A 317 -9.43 -4.12 -19.22
C ASN A 317 -8.63 -3.82 -17.94
N VAL A 318 -8.88 -4.57 -16.86
CA VAL A 318 -8.10 -4.49 -15.63
C VAL A 318 -6.62 -4.75 -15.90
N ALA A 319 -6.30 -5.83 -16.62
CA ALA A 319 -4.92 -6.17 -16.97
C ALA A 319 -4.23 -5.06 -17.79
N ARG A 320 -4.93 -4.49 -18.78
CA ARG A 320 -4.44 -3.36 -19.57
C ARG A 320 -4.14 -2.14 -18.69
N THR A 321 -5.11 -1.73 -17.87
CA THR A 321 -4.99 -0.52 -17.05
C THR A 321 -3.91 -0.64 -15.99
N TRP A 322 -3.88 -1.72 -15.21
CA TRP A 322 -2.83 -1.89 -14.18
C TRP A 322 -1.42 -2.02 -14.77
N ALA A 323 -1.28 -2.64 -15.95
CA ALA A 323 0.00 -2.66 -16.66
C ALA A 323 0.41 -1.25 -17.12
N TYR A 324 -0.54 -0.47 -17.66
CA TYR A 324 -0.32 0.91 -18.08
C TYR A 324 0.05 1.83 -16.91
N GLU A 325 -0.66 1.73 -15.80
CA GLU A 325 -0.36 2.46 -14.56
C GLU A 325 0.99 2.09 -13.98
N THR A 326 1.37 0.80 -14.04
CA THR A 326 2.72 0.37 -13.68
C THR A 326 3.76 1.07 -14.57
N GLY A 327 3.50 1.17 -15.87
CA GLY A 327 4.32 1.93 -16.83
C GLY A 327 4.47 3.40 -16.45
N GLU A 328 3.37 4.07 -16.08
CA GLU A 328 3.37 5.45 -15.58
C GLU A 328 4.18 5.59 -14.27
N LEU A 329 4.09 4.63 -13.36
CA LEU A 329 4.84 4.61 -12.10
C LEU A 329 6.35 4.47 -12.32
N VAL A 330 6.79 3.67 -13.29
CA VAL A 330 8.21 3.57 -13.68
C VAL A 330 8.62 4.58 -14.78
N SER A 331 7.76 5.56 -15.09
CA SER A 331 7.99 6.61 -16.11
C SER A 331 8.41 6.05 -17.47
N THR A 332 7.76 4.98 -17.92
CA THR A 332 8.04 4.30 -19.19
C THR A 332 6.87 4.43 -20.14
N LYS A 333 7.12 5.00 -21.32
CA LYS A 333 6.13 5.05 -22.40
C LYS A 333 5.92 3.65 -22.96
N MET A 334 4.69 3.15 -22.88
CA MET A 334 4.31 1.84 -23.39
C MET A 334 3.80 1.95 -24.84
N SER A 335 4.05 0.92 -25.65
CA SER A 335 3.50 0.84 -27.00
C SER A 335 2.01 0.54 -26.97
N LYS A 336 1.27 1.02 -27.98
CA LYS A 336 -0.14 0.69 -28.14
C LYS A 336 -0.35 -0.78 -28.50
N GLN A 337 0.56 -1.37 -29.27
CA GLN A 337 0.51 -2.80 -29.63
C GLN A 337 0.90 -3.65 -28.42
N LEU A 338 0.05 -4.63 -28.05
CA LEU A 338 0.37 -5.57 -26.99
C LEU A 338 1.51 -6.51 -27.40
N PRO A 339 2.51 -6.73 -26.52
CA PRO A 339 3.48 -7.78 -26.72
C PRO A 339 2.81 -9.15 -26.58
N PHE A 340 3.37 -10.14 -27.27
CA PHE A 340 2.96 -11.53 -27.09
C PHE A 340 3.10 -11.93 -25.62
N ASN A 341 2.12 -12.66 -25.11
CA ASN A 341 2.06 -13.11 -23.73
C ASN A 341 1.18 -14.37 -23.60
N ASP A 342 1.23 -15.04 -22.47
CA ASP A 342 0.51 -16.31 -22.24
C ASP A 342 -1.02 -16.19 -22.38
N TYR A 343 -1.55 -14.96 -22.27
CA TYR A 343 -2.98 -14.65 -22.34
C TYR A 343 -3.33 -13.82 -23.57
N TYR A 344 -2.50 -13.82 -24.61
CA TYR A 344 -2.63 -12.92 -25.76
C TYR A 344 -4.02 -12.96 -26.41
N GLU A 345 -4.61 -14.15 -26.51
CA GLU A 345 -5.94 -14.38 -27.10
C GLU A 345 -7.07 -13.70 -26.32
N TYR A 346 -6.90 -13.41 -25.03
CA TYR A 346 -7.92 -12.70 -24.22
C TYR A 346 -8.09 -11.23 -24.66
N PHE A 347 -7.12 -10.69 -25.39
CA PHE A 347 -7.11 -9.32 -25.89
C PHE A 347 -7.54 -9.21 -27.36
N ALA A 348 -8.08 -10.30 -27.93
CA ALA A 348 -8.72 -10.25 -29.23
C ALA A 348 -9.96 -9.33 -29.22
N PRO A 349 -10.33 -8.72 -30.36
CA PRO A 349 -9.69 -8.85 -31.67
C PRO A 349 -8.63 -7.79 -31.97
N ASP A 350 -8.49 -6.77 -31.11
CA ASP A 350 -7.70 -5.57 -31.37
C ASP A 350 -6.23 -5.73 -30.98
N TYR A 351 -5.94 -6.51 -29.93
CA TYR A 351 -4.59 -6.70 -29.40
C TYR A 351 -3.87 -5.39 -29.05
N GLU A 352 -4.63 -4.36 -28.68
CA GLU A 352 -4.12 -3.06 -28.26
C GLU A 352 -4.15 -2.92 -26.73
N LEU A 353 -3.20 -2.14 -26.20
CA LEU A 353 -3.19 -1.63 -24.83
C LEU A 353 -4.08 -0.38 -24.79
N ASP A 354 -5.38 -0.59 -24.85
CA ASP A 354 -6.37 0.48 -24.85
C ASP A 354 -7.67 0.02 -24.19
N VAL A 355 -8.29 0.92 -23.44
CA VAL A 355 -9.66 0.76 -22.92
C VAL A 355 -10.39 2.02 -23.32
N ARG A 356 -11.21 1.91 -24.36
CA ARG A 356 -11.89 3.06 -24.96
C ARG A 356 -13.16 3.40 -24.21
N PRO A 357 -13.50 4.70 -24.10
CA PRO A 357 -14.82 5.09 -23.61
C PRO A 357 -15.89 4.63 -24.60
N SER A 358 -17.07 4.32 -24.06
CA SER A 358 -18.28 3.98 -24.80
C SER A 358 -19.09 5.24 -25.17
N ASN A 359 -20.15 5.05 -25.94
CA ASN A 359 -21.13 6.10 -26.24
C ASN A 359 -22.19 6.31 -25.15
N MET A 360 -21.97 5.79 -23.94
CA MET A 360 -22.83 6.00 -22.77
C MET A 360 -23.00 7.50 -22.46
N GLU A 361 -24.21 7.91 -22.11
CA GLU A 361 -24.51 9.28 -21.70
C GLU A 361 -23.93 9.58 -20.31
N ASN A 362 -23.31 10.75 -20.16
CA ASN A 362 -22.81 11.21 -18.87
C ASN A 362 -23.93 11.90 -18.07
N ALA A 363 -24.43 11.23 -17.03
CA ALA A 363 -25.50 11.75 -16.17
C ALA A 363 -25.01 12.83 -15.16
N ASN A 364 -23.72 13.15 -15.17
CA ASN A 364 -23.09 14.14 -14.29
C ASN A 364 -23.04 15.51 -14.98
N SER A 365 -24.08 16.32 -14.78
CA SER A 365 -24.08 17.68 -15.31
C SER A 365 -23.01 18.55 -14.65
N HIS A 366 -22.49 19.54 -15.39
CA HIS A 366 -21.49 20.48 -14.88
C HIS A 366 -21.96 21.16 -13.58
N ASP A 367 -23.22 21.59 -13.50
CA ASP A 367 -23.78 22.22 -12.30
C ASP A 367 -23.84 21.26 -11.10
N TYR A 368 -24.12 19.98 -11.33
CA TYR A 368 -24.11 18.95 -10.29
C TYR A 368 -22.70 18.76 -9.72
N LEU A 369 -21.71 18.54 -10.60
CA LEU A 369 -20.31 18.37 -10.22
C LEU A 369 -19.75 19.62 -9.53
N HIS A 370 -20.06 20.81 -10.04
CA HIS A 370 -19.59 22.06 -9.45
C HIS A 370 -20.14 22.27 -8.03
N LYS A 371 -21.41 21.95 -7.78
CA LYS A 371 -22.02 22.05 -6.43
C LYS A 371 -21.33 21.12 -5.44
N ILE A 372 -21.12 19.86 -5.82
CA ILE A 372 -20.43 18.87 -4.96
C ILE A 372 -18.99 19.29 -4.72
N LYS A 373 -18.25 19.61 -5.79
CA LYS A 373 -16.85 20.07 -5.70
C LYS A 373 -16.69 21.27 -4.77
N SER A 374 -17.59 22.25 -4.86
CA SER A 374 -17.55 23.43 -3.99
C SER A 374 -17.75 23.05 -2.52
N ALA A 375 -18.77 22.22 -2.22
CA ALA A 375 -19.05 21.76 -0.86
C ALA A 375 -17.90 20.92 -0.28
N VAL A 376 -17.33 20.01 -1.07
CA VAL A 376 -16.17 19.18 -0.69
C VAL A 376 -14.97 20.05 -0.36
N ILE A 377 -14.60 20.99 -1.25
CA ILE A 377 -13.46 21.89 -1.01
C ILE A 377 -13.69 22.78 0.22
N ASP A 378 -14.93 23.22 0.45
CA ASP A 378 -15.26 24.01 1.64
C ASP A 378 -15.19 23.20 2.94
N ASN A 379 -15.45 21.89 2.90
CA ASN A 379 -15.23 20.99 4.04
C ASN A 379 -13.73 20.76 4.26
N ILE A 380 -12.95 20.51 3.21
CA ILE A 380 -11.49 20.33 3.28
C ILE A 380 -10.83 21.57 3.88
N ARG A 381 -11.27 22.79 3.53
CA ARG A 381 -10.74 24.04 4.10
C ARG A 381 -10.89 24.15 5.63
N ARG A 382 -11.77 23.35 6.25
CA ARG A 382 -12.05 23.37 7.69
C ARG A 382 -11.15 22.43 8.49
N THR A 383 -10.39 21.54 7.85
CA THR A 383 -9.50 20.58 8.55
C THR A 383 -8.32 21.28 9.22
N GLY A 384 -8.01 22.52 8.82
CA GLY A 384 -6.90 23.30 9.35
C GLY A 384 -6.11 23.92 8.22
N LYS A 385 -5.37 24.99 8.51
CA LYS A 385 -4.70 25.79 7.47
C LYS A 385 -3.24 25.38 7.24
N PRO A 386 -2.75 25.66 6.02
CA PRO A 386 -1.36 26.09 5.84
C PRO A 386 -1.16 27.43 6.56
N SER A 387 -0.44 27.43 7.68
CA SER A 387 0.14 28.63 8.28
C SER A 387 1.62 28.70 7.96
N VAL A 388 1.98 29.22 6.77
CA VAL A 388 3.32 29.70 6.36
C VAL A 388 4.49 28.69 6.37
N GLU A 389 4.41 27.61 7.13
CA GLU A 389 5.40 26.54 7.26
C GLU A 389 5.26 25.47 6.15
N ALA A 390 4.08 25.37 5.51
CA ALA A 390 3.85 24.45 4.39
C ALA A 390 4.42 24.93 3.04
N PHE A 391 4.92 26.17 2.97
CA PHE A 391 5.55 26.76 1.78
C PHE A 391 6.88 27.49 2.08
N THR A 392 7.43 27.33 3.29
CA THR A 392 8.83 27.67 3.51
C THR A 392 9.64 26.47 3.02
N ASN A 393 10.63 26.74 2.17
CA ASN A 393 11.67 25.80 1.78
C ASN A 393 12.03 24.89 2.95
N ILE A 394 12.23 23.60 2.67
CA ILE A 394 12.99 22.69 3.54
C ILE A 394 14.15 23.50 4.13
N PRO A 395 14.11 23.88 5.42
CA PRO A 395 15.35 24.21 6.09
C PRO A 395 16.07 22.88 6.16
N ASP A 396 17.32 22.85 5.69
CA ASP A 396 18.25 21.79 6.05
C ASP A 396 18.05 21.50 7.55
N ALA A 397 17.67 20.25 7.85
CA ALA A 397 17.52 19.61 9.15
C ALA A 397 17.20 20.52 10.38
N PRO A 398 16.13 20.28 11.15
CA PRO A 398 16.02 20.90 12.48
C PRO A 398 17.24 20.51 13.35
N PRO A 399 17.98 21.45 13.96
CA PRO A 399 19.21 21.14 14.71
C PRO A 399 19.00 20.43 16.06
N ASN A 400 17.84 19.79 16.30
CA ASN A 400 17.49 19.35 17.66
C ASN A 400 16.84 17.97 17.74
N LEU A 401 17.10 17.10 16.76
CA LEU A 401 16.78 15.67 16.85
C LEU A 401 18.01 14.77 16.98
N TYR A 402 19.13 15.31 17.49
CA TYR A 402 20.39 14.57 17.68
C TYR A 402 20.66 14.09 19.10
N ARG A 403 19.79 14.37 20.08
CA ARG A 403 20.08 13.96 21.47
C ARG A 403 19.96 12.44 21.74
N ALA A 404 19.71 11.63 20.72
CA ALA A 404 19.72 10.17 20.80
C ALA A 404 20.66 9.52 19.76
N ALA A 405 21.44 10.32 19.02
CA ALA A 405 22.39 9.87 18.00
C ALA A 405 23.84 10.32 18.30
N ASP A 406 24.08 11.11 19.35
CA ASP A 406 25.41 11.57 19.73
C ASP A 406 26.31 10.46 20.32
N SER A 407 25.75 9.34 20.83
CA SER A 407 26.61 8.24 21.33
C SER A 407 27.35 7.52 20.21
N ASP A 408 26.64 7.19 19.13
CA ASP A 408 27.18 6.34 18.08
C ASP A 408 28.15 7.13 17.17
N ALA A 409 27.96 8.45 17.05
CA ALA A 409 28.87 9.32 16.29
C ALA A 409 30.15 9.67 17.08
N GLU A 410 30.06 9.85 18.40
CA GLU A 410 31.24 10.03 19.25
C GLU A 410 32.08 8.76 19.32
N ASP A 411 31.44 7.59 19.38
CA ASP A 411 32.12 6.28 19.40
C ASP A 411 32.85 6.01 18.06
N GLU A 412 32.25 6.38 16.92
CA GLU A 412 32.90 6.26 15.60
C GLU A 412 34.11 7.20 15.45
N GLU A 413 34.05 8.44 15.96
CA GLU A 413 35.20 9.36 15.94
C GLU A 413 36.32 8.92 16.90
N GLU A 414 35.99 8.33 18.04
CA GLU A 414 36.95 7.84 19.03
C GLU A 414 37.67 6.57 18.53
N ASP A 415 36.96 5.69 17.83
CA ASP A 415 37.55 4.52 17.14
C ASP A 415 38.50 4.93 16.01
N LEU A 416 38.17 5.97 15.24
CA LEU A 416 39.02 6.50 14.17
C LEU A 416 40.29 7.17 14.70
N ASP A 417 40.20 7.97 15.78
CA ASP A 417 41.38 8.58 16.43
C ASP A 417 42.31 7.51 17.04
N ALA A 418 41.74 6.44 17.63
CA ALA A 418 42.51 5.32 18.15
C ALA A 418 43.22 4.53 17.03
N ASP A 419 42.59 4.40 15.85
CA ASP A 419 43.17 3.72 14.70
C ASP A 419 44.26 4.54 13.98
N GLU A 420 44.15 5.86 13.94
CA GLU A 420 45.18 6.74 13.38
C GLU A 420 46.38 6.93 14.33
N ASN A 421 46.17 6.91 15.64
CA ASN A 421 47.17 7.25 16.66
C ASN A 421 47.59 6.08 17.58
N LYS A 422 47.78 4.88 17.01
CA LYS A 422 48.06 3.60 17.74
C LYS A 422 49.25 3.62 18.72
N ASP A 423 50.22 4.50 18.50
CA ASP A 423 51.44 4.60 19.31
C ASP A 423 51.38 5.71 20.40
N VAL A 424 50.25 6.42 20.52
CA VAL A 424 50.09 7.55 21.45
C VAL A 424 49.26 7.14 22.66
N ARG A 425 49.88 7.17 23.85
CA ARG A 425 49.25 6.70 25.11
C ARG A 425 48.04 7.54 25.56
N LYS A 426 47.94 8.79 25.11
CA LYS A 426 46.79 9.69 25.33
C LYS A 426 46.68 10.64 24.15
N THR A 427 45.63 10.51 23.34
CA THR A 427 45.37 11.40 22.21
C THR A 427 44.91 12.77 22.68
N GLN A 428 44.99 13.76 21.79
CA GLN A 428 44.60 15.13 22.10
C GLN A 428 43.08 15.23 22.27
N LEU A 429 42.30 14.49 21.47
CA LEU A 429 40.86 14.35 21.59
C LEU A 429 40.45 13.84 22.99
N SER A 430 41.14 12.81 23.49
CA SER A 430 40.93 12.24 24.83
C SER A 430 41.27 13.23 25.96
N GLN A 431 42.23 14.13 25.75
CA GLN A 431 42.57 15.17 26.73
C GLN A 431 41.53 16.29 26.74
N ASP A 432 41.04 16.69 25.57
CA ASP A 432 40.04 17.76 25.45
C ASP A 432 38.67 17.32 26.00
N LYS A 433 38.29 16.04 25.86
CA LYS A 433 37.10 15.43 26.50
C LYS A 433 37.16 15.44 28.04
N GLN A 434 38.35 15.58 28.64
CA GLN A 434 38.54 15.65 30.10
C GLN A 434 38.52 17.08 30.66
N ILE A 435 38.40 18.11 29.81
CA ILE A 435 38.36 19.51 30.25
C ILE A 435 36.91 19.91 30.50
N ALA A 436 36.49 19.91 31.77
CA ALA A 436 35.19 20.44 32.16
C ALA A 436 35.15 21.96 31.96
N HIS A 437 34.15 22.45 31.22
CA HIS A 437 33.94 23.88 30.99
C HIS A 437 33.21 24.49 32.19
N ASP A 438 33.67 25.64 32.71
CA ASP A 438 33.20 26.32 33.94
C ASP A 438 31.70 26.75 33.96
N GLY A 439 30.89 26.32 32.98
CA GLY A 439 29.48 26.70 32.82
C GLY A 439 28.46 25.56 32.75
N GLU A 440 28.88 24.30 32.84
CA GLU A 440 27.94 23.16 32.78
C GLU A 440 27.45 22.76 34.18
N MET A 441 26.20 23.10 34.50
CA MET A 441 25.52 22.62 35.70
C MET A 441 24.98 21.20 35.42
N TYR A 442 25.71 20.18 35.87
CA TYR A 442 25.23 18.80 35.89
C TYR A 442 24.23 18.59 37.04
N ASP A 443 23.17 17.84 36.76
CA ASP A 443 22.18 17.43 37.77
C ASP A 443 22.74 16.23 38.54
N GLU A 444 23.03 16.38 39.83
CA GLU A 444 23.73 15.40 40.69
C GLU A 444 22.94 14.10 40.95
N SER A 445 21.78 13.89 40.30
CA SER A 445 20.86 12.80 40.65
C SER A 445 21.24 11.41 40.09
N ASP A 446 21.92 11.34 38.93
CA ASP A 446 22.24 10.04 38.29
C ASP A 446 23.44 9.33 38.93
N ASP A 447 24.31 10.07 39.61
CA ASP A 447 25.59 9.57 40.13
C ASP A 447 25.45 8.92 41.53
N GLU A 448 24.35 9.23 42.24
CA GLU A 448 23.99 8.64 43.54
C GLU A 448 23.39 7.23 43.39
N ASP A 449 22.59 7.00 42.34
CA ASP A 449 21.94 5.70 42.11
C ASP A 449 22.94 4.64 41.61
N TYR A 450 23.93 5.05 40.80
CA TYR A 450 25.03 4.16 40.39
C TYR A 450 25.91 3.75 41.58
N LYS A 451 26.23 4.70 42.48
CA LYS A 451 27.04 4.40 43.69
C LYS A 451 26.29 3.57 44.72
N ASN A 452 24.97 3.74 44.85
CA ASN A 452 24.12 2.90 45.70
C ASN A 452 24.01 1.46 45.18
N SER A 453 24.03 1.27 43.85
CA SER A 453 24.02 -0.07 43.23
C SER A 453 25.30 -0.89 43.50
N LEU A 454 26.43 -0.21 43.73
CA LEU A 454 27.73 -0.80 44.10
C LEU A 454 27.91 -1.02 45.62
N GLY A 455 26.89 -0.72 46.43
CA GLY A 455 26.85 -1.08 47.86
C GLY A 455 27.74 -0.24 48.78
N VAL A 456 28.20 0.93 48.35
CA VAL A 456 29.08 1.80 49.14
C VAL A 456 28.26 2.83 49.92
N ARG A 457 28.03 2.61 51.23
CA ARG A 457 27.46 3.63 52.13
C ARG A 457 28.55 4.46 52.79
N ALA A 458 28.49 5.79 52.62
CA ALA A 458 29.36 6.73 53.33
C ALA A 458 28.90 6.94 54.79
N GLN A 459 29.83 6.86 55.74
CA GLN A 459 29.63 7.29 57.13
C GLN A 459 29.99 8.78 57.28
N PRO A 460 29.18 9.62 57.93
CA PRO A 460 29.43 11.05 57.97
C PRO A 460 30.48 11.41 59.04
N GLY A 461 31.52 12.18 58.66
CA GLY A 461 32.26 13.02 59.61
C GLY A 461 33.79 12.94 59.69
N THR A 462 34.56 12.74 58.61
CA THR A 462 36.04 12.86 58.69
C THR A 462 36.66 13.69 57.55
N LYS A 463 37.58 14.61 57.91
CA LYS A 463 38.28 15.55 57.01
C LYS A 463 39.48 14.88 56.31
N LYS A 464 39.66 15.11 55.00
CA LYS A 464 40.79 14.64 54.17
C LYS A 464 42.16 15.16 54.67
N LYS A 465 43.16 14.26 54.76
CA LYS A 465 44.59 14.60 54.89
C LYS A 465 45.25 14.77 53.51
N ARG A 466 46.22 15.68 53.41
CA ARG A 466 47.01 15.99 52.20
C ARG A 466 48.13 14.96 51.96
N ASN A 467 48.45 14.72 50.67
CA ASN A 467 49.40 13.71 50.19
C ASN A 467 50.82 14.25 49.94
N ILE A 468 51.76 13.29 49.84
CA ILE A 468 53.22 13.40 49.98
C ILE A 468 54.00 13.98 48.78
N THR A 469 53.32 14.56 47.78
CA THR A 469 53.95 15.00 46.52
C THR A 469 54.52 16.42 46.54
N ASP A 470 54.39 17.15 47.66
CA ASP A 470 54.67 18.59 47.71
C ASP A 470 56.09 18.98 48.19
N PHE A 471 57.12 18.14 48.03
CA PHE A 471 58.51 18.54 48.32
C PHE A 471 59.50 18.19 47.20
N PRO A 472 60.17 19.19 46.58
CA PRO A 472 61.23 18.95 45.59
C PRO A 472 62.62 18.80 46.25
N ASN A 473 63.41 17.82 45.79
CA ASN A 473 64.75 17.52 46.29
C ASN A 473 65.85 18.24 45.46
N PRO A 474 66.81 18.99 46.06
CA PRO A 474 67.69 19.89 45.29
C PRO A 474 68.99 19.29 44.73
N ASN A 475 69.25 17.98 44.82
CA ASN A 475 70.51 17.40 44.33
C ASN A 475 70.33 15.93 43.91
N ALA A 476 70.31 15.62 42.61
CA ALA A 476 71.05 14.50 41.99
C ALA A 476 70.73 14.36 40.48
N ALA A 477 71.76 13.97 39.72
CA ALA A 477 72.00 14.19 38.28
C ALA A 477 71.37 13.15 37.31
N PRO A 478 71.41 13.37 35.97
CA PRO A 478 70.61 12.61 35.00
C PRO A 478 71.37 11.46 34.29
N ALA A 479 70.54 10.50 33.84
CA ALA A 479 70.66 9.54 32.72
C ALA A 479 71.93 8.68 32.58
N ASP A 480 71.76 7.34 32.63
CA ASP A 480 71.80 6.47 31.43
C ASP A 480 71.79 4.98 31.80
N ASP A 481 71.34 4.19 30.83
CA ASP A 481 71.69 2.79 30.53
C ASP A 481 70.95 1.57 31.13
N LEU A 482 70.38 0.83 30.16
CA LEU A 482 70.48 -0.63 29.93
C LEU A 482 69.39 -1.59 30.45
N ASP A 483 68.71 -2.15 29.43
CA ASP A 483 68.53 -3.58 29.12
C ASP A 483 67.93 -4.55 30.15
N GLY A 484 66.85 -5.21 29.70
CA GLY A 484 66.94 -6.61 29.30
C GLY A 484 66.33 -7.67 30.23
N MET A 485 65.41 -8.47 29.64
CA MET A 485 65.04 -9.86 29.99
C MET A 485 64.41 -10.11 31.38
N GLU A 486 63.48 -11.03 31.62
CA GLU A 486 62.68 -12.00 30.87
C GLU A 486 61.79 -12.67 31.93
N GLU A 487 60.66 -13.30 31.52
CA GLU A 487 60.17 -14.55 32.12
C GLU A 487 59.58 -14.51 33.59
N ILE A 488 58.60 -15.30 34.08
CA ILE A 488 57.94 -16.56 33.72
C ILE A 488 56.67 -16.71 34.62
N ASN A 489 55.66 -17.47 34.14
CA ASN A 489 54.69 -18.32 34.88
C ASN A 489 53.79 -17.71 35.99
N GLY A 490 52.51 -18.05 36.16
CA GLY A 490 51.77 -19.23 35.71
C GLY A 490 50.99 -19.82 36.90
N GLU A 491 49.69 -20.08 36.67
CA GLU A 491 48.80 -21.05 37.37
C GLU A 491 48.48 -20.79 38.86
N SER A 492 47.28 -21.04 39.40
CA SER A 492 46.59 -22.34 39.50
C SER A 492 45.33 -22.15 40.40
N ALA A 493 44.14 -22.65 40.01
CA ALA A 493 43.47 -23.88 40.51
C ALA A 493 42.55 -23.68 41.75
N VAL A 494 41.48 -24.43 42.10
CA VAL A 494 40.63 -25.52 41.54
C VAL A 494 39.51 -25.79 42.60
N SER A 495 38.28 -26.16 42.17
CA SER A 495 37.24 -27.05 42.81
C SER A 495 36.61 -26.70 44.18
N THR A 496 35.29 -26.88 44.44
CA THR A 496 34.59 -28.18 44.64
C THR A 496 33.05 -28.08 44.76
N ARG A 497 32.36 -29.17 44.37
CA ARG A 497 30.92 -29.56 44.42
C ARG A 497 30.32 -29.59 45.85
N GLN A 498 29.01 -29.65 46.15
CA GLN A 498 27.99 -30.70 45.81
C GLN A 498 26.57 -30.35 46.37
N ALA A 499 25.55 -31.12 45.98
CA ALA A 499 24.08 -30.91 46.12
C ALA A 499 23.35 -31.76 47.21
N SER A 500 22.07 -31.45 47.53
CA SER A 500 20.89 -32.37 47.79
C SER A 500 19.61 -31.63 48.28
N ALA A 501 18.43 -31.77 47.64
CA ALA A 501 17.19 -32.59 47.95
C ALA A 501 16.27 -32.06 49.10
N ALA A 502 15.02 -31.57 48.88
CA ALA A 502 13.69 -32.21 48.63
C ALA A 502 12.85 -32.58 49.89
N VAL A 503 11.50 -32.31 49.89
CA VAL A 503 10.34 -33.17 50.33
C VAL A 503 9.01 -32.40 50.69
N LYS A 504 7.92 -32.70 49.93
CA LYS A 504 6.46 -33.02 50.23
C LYS A 504 5.57 -32.12 51.16
N SER A 505 4.22 -32.15 51.21
CA SER A 505 3.01 -32.49 50.39
C SER A 505 1.76 -32.55 51.33
N ARG A 506 0.54 -32.07 50.95
CA ARG A 506 -0.84 -32.62 51.20
C ARG A 506 -1.94 -31.52 51.09
N THR A 507 -2.96 -31.53 50.21
CA THR A 507 -4.28 -32.25 50.08
C THR A 507 -5.33 -32.09 51.20
N GLN A 508 -6.50 -31.47 50.91
CA GLN A 508 -7.89 -32.05 50.84
C GLN A 508 -9.04 -31.01 50.92
N THR A 509 -10.14 -31.30 50.20
CA THR A 509 -11.51 -30.68 50.09
C THR A 509 -12.50 -31.35 51.10
N PRO A 510 -13.88 -31.25 51.03
CA PRO A 510 -14.90 -30.19 50.74
C PRO A 510 -16.09 -30.15 51.79
N ALA A 511 -17.14 -29.31 51.61
CA ALA A 511 -18.61 -29.62 51.73
C ALA A 511 -19.58 -28.41 51.96
N THR A 512 -20.71 -28.40 51.20
CA THR A 512 -22.17 -28.04 51.44
C THR A 512 -22.59 -27.06 52.56
N GLY A 513 -23.67 -26.26 52.53
CA GLY A 513 -24.88 -26.05 51.69
C GLY A 513 -25.91 -25.16 52.46
N GLU A 514 -26.97 -24.66 51.80
CA GLU A 514 -28.36 -24.38 52.29
C GLU A 514 -29.07 -23.18 51.60
N GLN A 515 -30.40 -23.32 51.55
CA GLN A 515 -31.43 -22.66 50.73
C GLN A 515 -32.21 -21.59 51.53
N GLU A 516 -32.94 -20.70 50.83
CA GLU A 516 -34.30 -20.28 51.20
C GLU A 516 -35.07 -19.77 49.97
N ALA A 517 -36.39 -20.02 49.95
CA ALA A 517 -37.36 -19.81 48.87
C ALA A 517 -38.57 -18.98 49.38
N ASP A 518 -39.40 -18.50 48.44
CA ASP A 518 -40.89 -18.34 48.45
C ASP A 518 -41.31 -17.12 47.59
N GLU A 519 -41.97 -17.34 46.43
CA GLU A 519 -43.43 -17.20 46.11
C GLU A 519 -43.89 -15.72 45.93
N ASP A 520 -44.75 -15.26 45.01
CA ASP A 520 -45.57 -15.82 43.93
C ASP A 520 -46.12 -14.63 43.09
N GLY A 521 -46.57 -14.87 41.85
CA GLY A 521 -47.35 -13.88 41.08
C GLY A 521 -47.57 -14.19 39.60
N ASP A 522 -48.56 -15.04 39.32
CA ASP A 522 -49.13 -15.39 38.00
C ASP A 522 -49.44 -14.20 37.08
N ILE A 523 -49.26 -14.39 35.76
CA ILE A 523 -50.27 -14.16 34.70
C ILE A 523 -49.90 -15.06 33.51
N ASN A 524 -50.86 -15.89 33.10
CA ASN A 524 -50.85 -16.72 31.90
C ASN A 524 -51.90 -16.15 30.94
N MET A 525 -51.67 -16.21 29.62
CA MET A 525 -52.63 -16.63 28.57
C MET A 525 -52.17 -16.21 27.15
N ASP A 526 -52.18 -17.22 26.29
CA ASP A 526 -52.41 -17.26 24.84
C ASP A 526 -51.28 -17.00 23.82
N ALA A 527 -50.97 -18.08 23.12
CA ALA A 527 -50.45 -18.17 21.76
C ALA A 527 -51.52 -18.85 20.87
N PRO A 528 -51.29 -19.05 19.55
CA PRO A 528 -51.08 -18.09 18.47
C PRO A 528 -52.15 -18.31 17.36
N PRO A 529 -52.00 -17.71 16.16
CA PRO A 529 -52.32 -18.49 14.98
C PRO A 529 -51.30 -18.40 13.84
N ALA A 530 -51.47 -19.34 12.92
CA ALA A 530 -50.51 -19.91 12.00
C ALA A 530 -50.43 -19.25 10.61
N ALA A 531 -49.45 -19.73 9.85
CA ALA A 531 -49.16 -19.45 8.44
C ALA A 531 -50.32 -19.72 7.46
N PRO A 532 -50.24 -19.18 6.24
CA PRO A 532 -50.92 -19.77 5.09
C PRO A 532 -49.95 -20.15 3.95
N ALA A 533 -50.23 -21.29 3.33
CA ALA A 533 -49.87 -21.66 1.97
C ALA A 533 -51.09 -22.39 1.34
N PRO A 534 -51.10 -22.67 0.03
CA PRO A 534 -51.71 -21.87 -1.02
C PRO A 534 -53.05 -22.45 -1.52
N ALA A 535 -53.77 -21.68 -2.35
CA ALA A 535 -54.98 -22.13 -3.03
C ALA A 535 -54.75 -22.28 -4.54
N ASP A 536 -55.11 -23.46 -5.03
CA ASP A 536 -55.37 -23.81 -6.43
C ASP A 536 -56.60 -23.02 -6.96
N ASP A 537 -56.54 -22.54 -8.20
CA ASP A 537 -57.71 -22.60 -9.08
C ASP A 537 -57.30 -22.74 -10.56
N SER A 538 -58.16 -23.45 -11.27
CA SER A 538 -57.96 -24.08 -12.56
C SER A 538 -58.55 -23.28 -13.73
N ALA A 539 -57.86 -23.22 -14.88
CA ALA A 539 -58.51 -23.02 -16.18
C ALA A 539 -57.63 -23.51 -17.35
N GLN A 540 -58.27 -24.28 -18.23
CA GLN A 540 -57.75 -25.00 -19.38
C GLN A 540 -57.32 -24.10 -20.54
N SER A 541 -56.26 -24.48 -21.28
CA SER A 541 -56.29 -24.48 -22.76
C SER A 541 -55.20 -25.41 -23.33
N GLN A 542 -55.50 -25.98 -24.50
CA GLN A 542 -54.88 -27.13 -25.15
C GLN A 542 -53.67 -26.75 -26.03
N SER A 543 -52.62 -27.58 -25.98
CA SER A 543 -51.69 -28.14 -27.02
C SER A 543 -51.37 -27.40 -28.35
N PRO A 544 -50.29 -27.73 -29.11
CA PRO A 544 -49.32 -28.84 -28.95
C PRO A 544 -47.81 -28.54 -29.19
N ALA A 545 -47.01 -29.48 -28.69
CA ALA A 545 -45.72 -30.01 -29.12
C ALA A 545 -44.92 -29.34 -30.27
N GLY A 546 -43.66 -28.99 -29.95
CA GLY A 546 -42.54 -28.90 -30.88
C GLY A 546 -41.26 -29.29 -30.14
N GLY A 547 -40.67 -30.44 -30.49
CA GLY A 547 -39.49 -30.99 -29.84
C GLY A 547 -38.21 -30.22 -30.20
N VAL A 548 -37.30 -30.11 -29.23
CA VAL A 548 -35.92 -29.68 -29.47
C VAL A 548 -34.98 -30.78 -28.99
N VAL A 549 -34.21 -31.27 -29.96
CA VAL A 549 -33.18 -32.30 -29.85
C VAL A 549 -31.92 -31.66 -29.29
N THR A 550 -31.37 -32.25 -28.22
CA THR A 550 -30.01 -31.98 -27.73
C THR A 550 -28.99 -32.77 -28.55
N PRO A 551 -27.85 -32.19 -28.97
CA PRO A 551 -26.73 -32.96 -29.50
C PRO A 551 -25.81 -33.46 -28.37
N PRO A 552 -25.23 -34.67 -28.48
CA PRO A 552 -24.46 -35.29 -27.41
C PRO A 552 -22.98 -34.91 -27.41
N GLU A 553 -22.40 -35.10 -26.22
CA GLU A 553 -20.99 -34.99 -25.82
C GLU A 553 -20.02 -35.80 -26.69
N SER A 554 -18.81 -35.28 -26.88
CA SER A 554 -17.67 -35.98 -27.48
C SER A 554 -16.78 -36.62 -26.39
N PRO A 555 -16.28 -37.85 -26.57
CA PRO A 555 -15.44 -38.53 -25.59
C PRO A 555 -13.93 -38.20 -25.73
N PRO A 556 -13.12 -38.43 -24.68
CA PRO A 556 -11.69 -38.07 -24.65
C PRO A 556 -10.79 -39.22 -25.12
N THR A 557 -9.59 -38.92 -25.62
CA THR A 557 -8.49 -39.90 -25.68
C THR A 557 -7.12 -39.23 -25.64
N ALA A 558 -6.15 -39.97 -25.10
CA ALA A 558 -4.97 -39.55 -24.34
C ALA A 558 -3.70 -39.33 -25.21
N PRO A 559 -2.54 -38.93 -24.63
CA PRO A 559 -1.43 -38.30 -25.35
C PRO A 559 -0.38 -39.31 -25.85
N THR A 560 0.45 -38.91 -26.81
CA THR A 560 1.61 -39.68 -27.29
C THR A 560 2.89 -38.86 -27.14
N ALA A 561 3.96 -39.49 -26.65
CA ALA A 561 5.25 -38.89 -26.34
C ALA A 561 6.38 -39.51 -27.19
N MET A 562 7.37 -38.67 -27.56
CA MET A 562 8.80 -38.93 -27.87
C MET A 562 9.17 -39.83 -29.08
N ALA A 563 10.19 -39.62 -29.91
CA ALA A 563 11.29 -38.64 -30.02
C ALA A 563 11.96 -38.78 -31.43
N PRO A 564 13.29 -38.57 -31.62
CA PRO A 564 13.92 -37.43 -32.30
C PRO A 564 14.47 -37.78 -33.70
N THR A 565 14.74 -36.79 -34.56
CA THR A 565 15.65 -36.99 -35.70
C THR A 565 16.57 -35.79 -35.96
N SER A 566 17.75 -36.16 -36.42
CA SER A 566 19.04 -35.49 -36.51
C SER A 566 19.18 -34.48 -37.64
N ALA A 567 20.06 -33.49 -37.42
CA ALA A 567 20.74 -32.72 -38.47
C ALA A 567 21.65 -33.61 -39.35
N PRO A 568 22.01 -33.13 -40.55
CA PRO A 568 23.40 -32.71 -40.74
C PRO A 568 23.58 -31.41 -41.55
N THR A 569 24.84 -30.99 -41.56
CA THR A 569 25.49 -29.71 -41.90
C THR A 569 25.74 -29.40 -43.39
N ALA A 570 26.10 -28.13 -43.64
CA ALA A 570 26.88 -27.53 -44.76
C ALA A 570 26.07 -27.13 -46.01
N ASP A 571 26.25 -26.00 -46.71
CA ASP A 571 27.32 -25.01 -46.80
C ASP A 571 26.79 -23.63 -47.24
N VAL A 572 27.65 -22.63 -47.09
CA VAL A 572 27.53 -21.20 -47.40
C VAL A 572 27.51 -20.90 -48.91
N GLU A 573 26.54 -20.11 -49.39
CA GLU A 573 26.71 -19.20 -50.54
C GLU A 573 25.95 -17.88 -50.32
N MET A 574 26.62 -16.78 -50.64
CA MET A 574 26.16 -15.39 -50.56
C MET A 574 25.51 -14.93 -51.87
N GLU A 575 24.63 -13.92 -51.76
CA GLU A 575 24.07 -12.97 -52.74
C GLU A 575 22.55 -12.89 -52.50
N GLY A 576 21.86 -11.76 -52.32
CA GLY A 576 22.16 -10.36 -52.61
C GLY A 576 20.90 -9.74 -53.22
N ASN A 577 20.05 -9.09 -52.40
CA ASN A 577 19.06 -8.05 -52.75
C ASN A 577 17.94 -8.07 -51.70
N ASP A 578 17.71 -6.96 -51.01
CA ASP A 578 16.38 -6.36 -50.77
C ASP A 578 16.53 -5.07 -49.94
N ASP A 579 17.17 -4.06 -50.54
CA ASP A 579 17.24 -2.67 -50.04
C ASP A 579 16.67 -1.70 -51.11
N LYS A 580 15.44 -1.94 -51.57
CA LYS A 580 14.79 -1.07 -52.57
C LYS A 580 13.34 -0.66 -52.33
N GLU A 581 12.71 -1.03 -51.23
CA GLU A 581 11.34 -0.54 -50.92
C GLU A 581 11.28 0.57 -49.86
N GLU A 582 12.33 0.83 -49.07
CA GLU A 582 12.31 1.90 -48.05
C GLU A 582 12.69 3.32 -48.55
N ILE A 583 13.14 3.47 -49.80
CA ILE A 583 13.60 4.77 -50.35
C ILE A 583 12.52 5.44 -51.23
N ALA A 584 11.41 4.74 -51.51
CA ALA A 584 10.31 5.28 -52.32
C ALA A 584 9.24 6.01 -51.47
N ALA A 585 8.91 5.51 -50.27
CA ALA A 585 7.87 6.10 -49.41
C ALA A 585 8.30 7.43 -48.75
N SER A 586 9.60 7.61 -48.47
CA SER A 586 10.15 8.83 -47.85
C SER A 586 10.25 10.03 -48.80
N LYS A 587 10.03 9.85 -50.11
CA LYS A 587 9.99 10.95 -51.10
C LYS A 587 8.58 11.50 -51.35
N GLU A 588 7.51 10.76 -51.08
CA GLU A 588 6.14 11.25 -51.29
C GLU A 588 5.63 12.11 -50.11
N GLU A 589 6.00 11.81 -48.87
CA GLU A 589 5.61 12.65 -47.71
C GLU A 589 6.31 14.02 -47.70
N GLY A 590 7.57 14.09 -48.15
CA GLY A 590 8.32 15.36 -48.20
C GLY A 590 7.86 16.33 -49.29
N GLN A 591 7.04 15.88 -50.24
CA GLN A 591 6.52 16.70 -51.33
C GLN A 591 5.12 17.27 -51.01
N ALA A 592 4.33 16.57 -50.19
CA ALA A 592 3.03 17.03 -49.70
C ALA A 592 3.12 18.18 -48.68
N GLU A 593 4.16 18.21 -47.83
CA GLU A 593 4.37 19.33 -46.89
C GLU A 593 4.75 20.63 -47.62
N ARG A 594 5.57 20.55 -48.69
CA ARG A 594 6.02 21.73 -49.47
C ARG A 594 4.89 22.39 -50.27
N ASP A 595 3.93 21.62 -50.75
CA ASP A 595 2.79 22.16 -51.50
C ASP A 595 1.75 22.80 -50.57
N SER A 596 1.68 22.38 -49.29
CA SER A 596 0.75 22.97 -48.31
C SER A 596 1.20 24.33 -47.75
N GLU A 597 2.51 24.58 -47.70
CA GLU A 597 3.07 25.87 -47.27
C GLU A 597 2.96 26.95 -48.37
N ASN A 598 3.01 26.55 -49.64
CA ASN A 598 2.92 27.49 -50.77
C ASN A 598 1.49 28.07 -50.95
N VAL A 599 0.45 27.31 -50.61
CA VAL A 599 -0.96 27.76 -50.69
C VAL A 599 -1.34 28.73 -49.56
N LYS A 600 -0.66 28.68 -48.41
CA LYS A 600 -0.88 29.64 -47.30
C LYS A 600 -0.14 30.98 -47.50
N GLY A 601 0.84 31.03 -48.40
CA GLY A 601 1.58 32.24 -48.76
C GLY A 601 0.80 33.18 -49.69
N GLU A 602 0.00 32.66 -50.62
CA GLU A 602 -0.70 33.49 -51.62
C GLU A 602 -1.98 34.16 -51.08
N VAL A 603 -2.65 33.58 -50.08
CA VAL A 603 -3.89 34.13 -49.51
C VAL A 603 -3.66 35.37 -48.63
N ARG A 604 -2.43 35.66 -48.22
CA ARG A 604 -2.09 36.82 -47.38
C ARG A 604 -1.73 38.11 -48.14
N THR A 605 -1.72 38.08 -49.47
CA THR A 605 -1.29 39.22 -50.31
C THR A 605 -2.42 39.95 -51.05
N GLU A 606 -3.68 39.52 -50.94
CA GLU A 606 -4.81 40.15 -51.66
C GLU A 606 -5.82 40.93 -50.78
N VAL A 607 -5.58 41.13 -49.47
CA VAL A 607 -6.49 41.90 -48.59
C VAL A 607 -5.93 43.26 -48.15
N ALA A 608 -5.03 43.85 -48.96
CA ALA A 608 -4.52 45.21 -48.71
C ALA A 608 -4.41 46.00 -50.01
N LYS A 609 -5.56 46.29 -50.63
CA LYS A 609 -5.78 47.40 -51.58
C LYS A 609 -7.28 47.52 -51.87
N ASP A 610 -7.96 48.31 -51.05
CA ASP A 610 -8.93 49.37 -51.42
C ASP A 610 -9.62 49.92 -50.17
#